data_AF-A0A3S4HXZ0-F1
#
_entry.id   AF-A0A3S4HXZ0-F1
#
_cell.length_a   1.000
_cell.length_b   1.000
_cell.length_c   1.000
_cell.angle_alpha   90.00
_cell.angle_beta   90.00
_cell.angle_gamma   90.00
#
_symmetry.space_group_name_H-M   'P 1'
#
loop_
_entity.id
_entity.type
_entity.pdbx_description
1 polymer ?
#
loop_
_entity_poly.entity_id
_entity_poly.type
_entity_poly.pdbx_seq_one_letter_code
_entity_poly.pdbx_strand_id
1 'polypeptide(L)'
;MQGVVFISAKADNFIAGADINMIGHCQNAQEAETLARQGQQLMAEIQALPVPVIAAIHGSCLGGGLEMALACHRRICTDDVKNRSWTAGGTVRAFTGIGRNAATSTAGGGSVPRWI
;
A
#
# COMPACT_ATOMS: atom_id res chain seq x y z
N MET A 1 -5.21 24.62 0.52
CA MET A 1 -4.40 23.43 0.86
C MET A 1 -4.58 22.41 -0.24
N GLN A 2 -3.52 21.79 -0.74
CA GLN A 2 -3.54 20.80 -1.82
C GLN A 2 -3.13 19.43 -1.28
N GLY A 3 -3.52 18.36 -1.96
CA GLY A 3 -3.22 16.98 -1.56
C GLY A 3 -3.33 16.01 -2.74
N VAL A 4 -2.87 14.77 -2.53
CA VAL A 4 -2.87 13.71 -3.55
C VAL A 4 -3.77 12.57 -3.09
N VAL A 5 -4.58 12.05 -4.01
CA VAL A 5 -5.41 10.87 -3.78
C VAL A 5 -5.06 9.80 -4.81
N PHE A 6 -4.66 8.62 -4.35
CA PHE A 6 -4.57 7.42 -5.17
C PHE A 6 -5.90 6.68 -5.13
N ILE A 7 -6.52 6.52 -6.29
CA ILE A 7 -7.73 5.72 -6.50
C ILE A 7 -7.53 4.86 -7.73
N SER A 8 -8.09 3.66 -7.72
CA SER A 8 -8.08 2.79 -8.90
C SER A 8 -9.24 3.12 -9.83
N ALA A 9 -8.96 3.11 -11.13
CA ALA A 9 -9.99 3.17 -12.16
C ALA A 9 -10.68 1.82 -12.41
N LYS A 10 -10.17 0.72 -11.84
CA LYS A 10 -10.79 -0.61 -11.96
C LYS A 10 -11.92 -0.73 -10.95
N ALA A 11 -13.02 -1.34 -11.38
CA ALA A 11 -14.22 -1.50 -10.55
C ALA A 11 -13.98 -2.33 -9.28
N ASP A 12 -13.11 -3.35 -9.32
CA ASP A 12 -13.02 -4.36 -8.27
C ASP A 12 -11.60 -4.59 -7.73
N ASN A 13 -10.66 -3.72 -8.08
CA ASN A 13 -9.25 -3.93 -7.75
C ASN A 13 -8.55 -2.60 -7.56
N PHE A 14 -7.90 -2.41 -6.42
CA PHE A 14 -7.03 -1.27 -6.20
C PHE A 14 -5.67 -1.54 -6.87
N ILE A 15 -4.85 -2.39 -6.25
CA ILE A 15 -3.55 -2.82 -6.76
C ILE A 15 -3.33 -4.28 -6.33
N ALA A 16 -3.20 -5.20 -7.29
CA ALA A 16 -3.09 -6.63 -7.03
C ALA A 16 -1.65 -7.09 -6.65
N GLY A 17 -0.67 -6.20 -6.73
CA GLY A 17 0.74 -6.49 -6.48
C GLY A 17 1.62 -6.16 -7.68
N ALA A 18 2.93 -6.42 -7.54
CA ALA A 18 3.88 -6.30 -8.64
C ALA A 18 3.61 -7.38 -9.70
N ASP A 19 3.89 -7.06 -10.96
CA ASP A 19 3.82 -8.04 -12.05
C ASP A 19 4.85 -9.16 -11.79
N ILE A 20 4.38 -10.40 -11.70
CA ILE A 20 5.24 -11.56 -11.46
C ILE A 20 6.28 -11.74 -12.57
N ASN A 21 5.97 -11.28 -13.79
CA ASN A 21 6.91 -11.31 -14.89
C ASN A 21 8.10 -10.39 -14.60
N MET A 22 7.93 -9.24 -13.93
CA MET A 22 9.07 -8.38 -13.57
C MET A 22 10.11 -9.13 -12.73
N ILE A 23 9.65 -9.95 -11.79
CA ILE A 23 10.54 -10.79 -10.97
C ILE A 23 11.15 -11.91 -11.83
N GLY A 24 10.35 -12.54 -12.69
CA GLY A 24 10.80 -13.60 -13.60
C GLY A 24 11.85 -13.16 -14.63
N HIS A 25 11.95 -11.86 -14.94
CA HIS A 25 12.97 -11.32 -15.84
C HIS A 25 14.30 -11.02 -15.15
N CYS A 26 14.36 -11.03 -13.81
CA CYS A 26 15.62 -10.84 -13.08
C CYS A 26 16.51 -12.07 -13.30
N GLN A 27 17.70 -11.86 -13.88
CA GLN A 27 18.63 -12.94 -14.21
C GLN A 27 19.54 -13.33 -13.05
N ASN A 28 19.65 -12.47 -12.04
CA ASN A 28 20.49 -12.66 -10.86
C ASN A 28 19.89 -11.96 -9.62
N ALA A 29 20.47 -12.25 -8.46
CA ALA A 29 20.01 -11.70 -7.18
C ALA A 29 20.16 -10.17 -7.10
N GLN A 30 21.19 -9.61 -7.71
CA GLN A 30 21.48 -8.18 -7.69
C GLN A 30 20.41 -7.37 -8.45
N GLU A 31 19.90 -7.89 -9.56
CA GLU A 31 18.78 -7.29 -10.29
C GLU A 31 17.50 -7.27 -9.45
N ALA A 32 17.17 -8.39 -8.81
CA ALA A 32 16.01 -8.49 -7.93
C ALA A 32 16.13 -7.55 -6.72
N GLU A 33 17.32 -7.44 -6.12
CA GLU A 33 17.58 -6.51 -5.02
C GLU A 33 17.45 -5.06 -5.47
N THR A 34 17.98 -4.72 -6.65
CA THR A 34 17.89 -3.38 -7.22
C THR A 34 16.43 -3.00 -7.45
N LEU A 35 15.63 -3.90 -8.03
CA LEU A 35 14.20 -3.69 -8.25
C LEU A 35 13.45 -3.48 -6.92
N ALA A 36 13.74 -4.29 -5.91
CA ALA A 36 13.14 -4.15 -4.58
C ALA A 36 13.51 -2.79 -3.94
N ARG A 37 14.78 -2.39 -4.04
CA ARG A 37 15.29 -1.12 -3.50
C ARG A 37 14.64 0.08 -4.18
N GLN A 38 14.44 0.04 -5.50
CA GLN A 38 13.72 1.08 -6.23
C GLN A 38 12.27 1.22 -5.74
N GLY A 39 11.58 0.10 -5.53
CA GLY A 39 10.23 0.11 -4.95
C GLY A 39 10.21 0.74 -3.55
N GLN A 40 11.14 0.35 -2.67
CA GLN A 40 11.28 0.93 -1.33
C GLN A 40 11.54 2.43 -1.38
N GLN A 41 12.40 2.89 -2.28
CA GLN A 41 12.72 4.30 -2.44
C GLN A 41 11.50 5.12 -2.89
N LEU A 42 10.74 4.65 -3.89
CA LEU A 42 9.49 5.29 -4.31
C LEU A 42 8.51 5.43 -3.13
N MET A 43 8.39 4.39 -2.31
CA MET A 43 7.52 4.43 -1.14
C MET A 43 8.02 5.40 -0.06
N ALA A 44 9.33 5.51 0.14
CA ALA A 44 9.91 6.51 1.02
C ALA A 44 9.64 7.94 0.52
N GLU A 45 9.70 8.16 -0.79
CA GLU A 45 9.37 9.44 -1.41
C GLU A 45 7.90 9.82 -1.21
N ILE A 46 6.96 8.88 -1.41
CA ILE A 46 5.53 9.11 -1.15
C ILE A 46 5.28 9.51 0.31
N GLN A 47 5.92 8.81 1.24
CA GLN A 47 5.82 9.08 2.69
C GLN A 47 6.41 10.44 3.08
N ALA A 48 7.43 10.91 2.36
CA ALA A 48 8.12 12.17 2.65
C ALA A 48 7.43 13.39 2.00
N LEU A 49 6.38 13.20 1.19
CA LEU A 49 5.70 14.30 0.52
C LEU A 49 5.14 15.32 1.54
N PRO A 50 5.34 16.63 1.31
CA PRO A 50 4.90 17.67 2.25
C PRO A 50 3.39 17.95 2.21
N VAL A 51 2.65 17.22 1.37
CA VAL A 51 1.19 17.33 1.22
C VAL A 51 0.51 16.06 1.70
N PRO A 52 -0.74 16.12 2.19
CA PRO A 52 -1.48 14.91 2.53
C PRO A 52 -1.62 13.98 1.31
N VAL A 53 -1.38 12.69 1.54
CA VAL A 53 -1.50 11.63 0.54
C VAL A 53 -2.46 10.58 1.07
N ILE A 54 -3.51 10.30 0.30
CA ILE A 54 -4.58 9.39 0.70
C ILE A 54 -4.69 8.25 -0.30
N ALA A 55 -4.69 7.00 0.17
CA ALA A 55 -5.09 5.86 -0.63
C ALA A 55 -6.59 5.59 -0.43
N ALA A 56 -7.39 5.75 -1.49
CA ALA A 56 -8.81 5.39 -1.55
C ALA A 56 -8.94 3.99 -2.15
N ILE A 57 -9.09 3.00 -1.27
CA ILE A 57 -8.95 1.58 -1.58
C ILE A 57 -10.34 0.94 -1.73
N HIS A 58 -10.62 0.51 -2.95
CA HIS A 58 -11.77 -0.31 -3.29
C HIS A 58 -11.32 -1.59 -4.00
N GLY A 59 -11.81 -2.73 -3.53
CA GLY A 59 -11.40 -4.04 -4.04
C GLY A 59 -9.95 -4.41 -3.73
N SER A 60 -9.44 -5.44 -4.41
CA SER A 60 -8.13 -6.09 -4.14
C SER A 60 -6.95 -5.13 -3.89
N CYS A 61 -6.29 -5.24 -2.73
CA CYS A 61 -5.08 -4.48 -2.39
C CYS A 61 -4.03 -5.41 -1.75
N LEU A 62 -3.11 -5.93 -2.56
CA LEU A 62 -2.23 -7.03 -2.20
C LEU A 62 -0.76 -6.71 -2.53
N GLY A 63 0.17 -7.37 -1.81
CA GLY A 63 1.61 -7.29 -2.06
C GLY A 63 2.13 -5.84 -2.10
N GLY A 64 2.88 -5.49 -3.14
CA GLY A 64 3.41 -4.12 -3.32
C GLY A 64 2.32 -3.03 -3.38
N GLY A 65 1.09 -3.36 -3.76
CA GLY A 65 -0.04 -2.43 -3.71
C GLY A 65 -0.42 -2.02 -2.28
N LEU A 66 -0.37 -2.98 -1.36
CA LEU A 66 -0.58 -2.74 0.06
C LEU A 66 0.58 -1.93 0.64
N GLU A 67 1.82 -2.20 0.23
CA GLU A 67 2.98 -1.43 0.67
C GLU A 67 2.92 0.04 0.21
N MET A 68 2.48 0.29 -1.02
CA MET A 68 2.25 1.66 -1.52
C MET A 68 1.14 2.37 -0.73
N ALA A 69 0.04 1.66 -0.44
CA ALA A 69 -1.02 2.18 0.41
C ALA A 69 -0.52 2.51 1.83
N LEU A 70 0.40 1.70 2.36
CA LEU A 70 1.05 1.94 3.65
C LEU A 70 1.98 3.15 3.67
N ALA A 71 2.62 3.46 2.54
CA ALA A 71 3.41 4.67 2.37
C ALA A 71 2.58 5.97 2.31
N CYS A 72 1.26 5.86 2.12
CA CYS A 72 0.37 7.03 2.16
C CYS A 72 0.13 7.49 3.60
N HIS A 73 -0.08 8.80 3.79
CA HIS A 73 -0.41 9.39 5.09
C HIS A 73 -1.73 8.88 5.67
N ARG A 74 -2.72 8.60 4.82
CA ARG A 74 -4.01 8.04 5.20
C ARG A 74 -4.49 6.99 4.20
N ARG A 75 -5.35 6.10 4.69
CA ARG A 75 -6.00 5.03 3.92
C ARG A 75 -7.49 5.06 4.24
N ILE A 76 -8.32 4.95 3.23
CA ILE A 76 -9.78 4.81 3.35
C ILE A 76 -10.17 3.59 2.53
N CYS A 77 -10.84 2.64 3.15
CA CYS A 77 -11.25 1.38 2.50
C CYS A 77 -12.76 1.29 2.45
N THR A 78 -13.31 0.72 1.38
CA THR A 78 -14.72 0.32 1.34
C THR A 78 -14.97 -0.90 2.23
N ASP A 79 -16.19 -1.08 2.75
CA ASP A 79 -16.56 -2.24 3.57
C ASP A 79 -16.90 -3.51 2.77
N ASP A 80 -16.34 -3.63 1.56
CA ASP A 80 -16.58 -4.76 0.66
C ASP A 80 -15.98 -6.06 1.20
N VAL A 81 -16.63 -7.20 0.93
CA VAL A 81 -16.16 -8.54 1.29
C VAL A 81 -14.76 -8.81 0.74
N LYS A 82 -14.44 -8.30 -0.45
CA LYS A 82 -13.12 -8.45 -1.07
C LYS A 82 -12.02 -7.85 -0.20
N ASN A 83 -12.32 -6.76 0.51
CA ASN A 83 -11.35 -6.08 1.37
C ASN A 83 -11.01 -6.87 2.64
N ARG A 84 -11.91 -7.76 3.10
CA ARG A 84 -11.77 -8.50 4.36
C ARG A 84 -10.55 -9.41 4.43
N SER A 85 -10.06 -9.86 3.28
CA SER A 85 -8.89 -10.77 3.23
C SER A 85 -7.60 -10.09 3.72
N TRP A 86 -7.47 -8.77 3.55
CA TRP A 86 -6.37 -7.97 4.12
C TRP A 86 -6.85 -6.95 5.18
N THR A 87 -8.16 -6.80 5.42
CA THR A 87 -8.72 -6.00 6.51
C THR A 87 -9.36 -6.89 7.58
N ALA A 88 -8.56 -7.43 8.49
CA ALA A 88 -9.12 -8.16 9.63
C ALA A 88 -9.82 -7.16 10.59
N GLY A 89 -11.16 -7.15 10.57
CA GLY A 89 -11.97 -6.32 11.48
C GLY A 89 -11.92 -4.82 11.18
N GLY A 90 -11.96 -4.43 9.89
CA GLY A 90 -11.89 -3.02 9.49
C GLY A 90 -10.52 -2.37 9.71
N THR A 91 -9.51 -3.19 10.00
CA THR A 91 -8.11 -2.80 10.20
C THR A 91 -7.27 -3.38 9.08
N VAL A 92 -6.62 -2.53 8.29
CA VAL A 92 -5.64 -2.97 7.27
C VAL A 92 -4.52 -3.75 7.99
N ARG A 93 -4.27 -4.99 7.58
CA ARG A 93 -3.14 -5.81 8.06
C ARG A 93 -2.26 -6.16 6.87
N ALA A 94 -1.02 -5.69 6.90
CA ALA A 94 -0.01 -6.11 5.95
C ALA A 94 0.96 -7.06 6.64
N PHE A 95 1.20 -8.23 6.04
CA PHE A 95 2.43 -8.95 6.26
C PHE A 95 3.40 -8.47 5.18
N THR A 96 4.26 -7.50 5.49
CA THR A 96 5.26 -7.04 4.51
C THR A 96 6.46 -7.98 4.58
N GLY A 97 6.84 -8.58 3.46
CA GLY A 97 8.05 -9.41 3.37
C GLY A 97 9.36 -8.61 3.44
N ILE A 98 9.27 -7.29 3.59
CA ILE A 98 10.40 -6.36 3.42
C ILE A 98 10.50 -5.32 4.56
N GLY A 99 10.11 -5.70 5.79
CA GLY A 99 10.52 -4.97 7.01
C GLY A 99 9.65 -3.78 7.44
N ARG A 100 8.42 -3.62 6.94
CA ARG A 100 7.45 -2.64 7.44
C ARG A 100 6.41 -3.31 8.34
N ASN A 101 6.26 -2.80 9.57
CA ASN A 101 5.26 -3.28 10.53
C ASN A 101 3.84 -3.19 9.95
N ALA A 102 2.97 -4.14 10.30
CA ALA A 102 1.55 -4.11 9.95
C ALA A 102 0.91 -2.80 10.45
N ALA A 103 0.58 -1.85 9.56
CA ALA A 103 -0.05 -0.62 10.00
C ALA A 103 -1.56 -0.82 10.18
N THR A 104 -2.04 -0.69 11.41
CA THR A 104 -3.45 -0.73 11.75
C THR A 104 -4.12 0.61 11.44
N SER A 105 -5.03 0.66 10.48
CA SER A 105 -5.95 1.80 10.29
C SER A 105 -7.39 1.31 10.38
N THR A 106 -8.12 1.74 11.41
CA THR A 106 -9.55 1.47 11.58
C THR A 106 -10.36 2.30 10.58
N ALA A 107 -11.34 1.70 9.94
CA ALA A 107 -12.27 2.37 9.02
C ALA A 107 -13.16 3.46 9.66
N GLY A 108 -13.11 3.63 10.99
CA GLY A 108 -13.82 4.68 11.73
C GLY A 108 -12.89 5.82 12.14
N GLY A 109 -13.41 7.05 12.15
CA GLY A 109 -12.72 8.33 12.40
C GLY A 109 -12.03 8.53 13.77
N GLY A 110 -11.43 7.49 14.33
CA GLY A 110 -10.49 7.59 15.44
C GLY A 110 -9.13 8.14 14.98
N SER A 111 -8.47 8.88 15.86
CA SER A 111 -7.17 9.48 15.65
C SER A 111 -6.14 8.46 15.15
N VAL A 112 -5.61 8.71 13.95
CA VAL A 112 -4.54 7.91 13.35
C VAL A 112 -3.27 8.07 14.20
N PRO A 113 -2.66 6.99 14.73
CA PRO A 113 -1.39 7.12 15.41
C PRO A 113 -0.32 7.60 14.41
N ARG A 114 0.39 8.66 14.77
CA ARG A 114 1.56 9.16 14.06
C ARG A 114 2.73 8.26 14.42
N TRP A 115 3.13 7.39 13.50
CA TRP A 115 4.36 6.62 13.67
C TRP A 115 5.55 7.47 13.24
N ILE A 116 6.49 7.63 14.18
CA ILE A 116 7.89 8.05 13.98
C ILE A 116 8.61 7.02 13.13
#